data_AF-Q5L6E2-F1
#
_entry.id   AF-Q5L6E2-F1
#
_cell.length_a   1.000
_cell.length_b   1.000
_cell.length_c   1.000
_cell.angle_alpha   90.00
_cell.angle_beta   90.00
_cell.angle_gamma   90.00
#
_symmetry.space_group_name_H-M   'P 1'
#
loop_
_entity.id
_entity.type
_entity.pdbx_description
1 polymer ?
#
loop_
_entity_poly.entity_id
_entity_poly.type
_entity_poly.pdbx_seq_one_letter_code
_entity_poly.pdbx_strand_id
1 'polypeptide(L)'
;MRFVLHLEHLRHFQNQGSILFEDLVSSNDCFALEIKLKHFVESVSKNTKDVRWRENIFRSLPEVSTLVKKRRLDVFAANLVHRPRLSLVADFWVFSGDKIVEREEDCQLLLCLSGEQIGQGVFFTGSYPTELYFPQANETALLLSFSSAGIPIS
;
A
#
# COMPACT_ATOMS: atom_id res chain seq x y z
N MET A 1 3.94 10.78 -16.11
CA MET A 1 5.23 10.13 -16.42
C MET A 1 5.07 8.63 -16.22
N ARG A 2 5.64 7.76 -17.07
CA ARG A 2 5.61 6.31 -16.83
C ARG A 2 6.75 5.96 -15.87
N PHE A 3 6.44 5.40 -14.71
CA PHE A 3 7.47 4.91 -13.79
C PHE A 3 8.08 3.61 -14.35
N VAL A 4 9.41 3.51 -14.30
CA VAL A 4 10.18 2.34 -14.71
C VAL A 4 11.17 2.02 -13.60
N LEU A 5 11.24 0.76 -13.18
CA LEU A 5 12.21 0.32 -12.19
C LEU A 5 13.60 0.29 -12.83
N HIS A 6 14.55 1.02 -12.23
CA HIS A 6 15.96 0.95 -12.59
C HIS A 6 16.59 -0.31 -11.98
N LEU A 7 17.66 -0.83 -12.61
CA LEU A 7 18.37 -2.02 -12.11
C LEU A 7 18.87 -1.84 -10.66
N GLU A 8 19.31 -0.63 -10.31
CA GLU A 8 19.74 -0.32 -8.95
C GLU A 8 18.59 -0.40 -7.93
N HIS A 9 17.35 -0.10 -8.32
CA HIS A 9 16.20 -0.30 -7.43
C HIS A 9 16.00 -1.79 -7.14
N LEU A 10 16.15 -2.64 -8.16
CA LEU A 10 16.04 -4.10 -8.01
C LEU A 10 17.15 -4.65 -7.11
N ARG A 11 18.40 -4.20 -7.32
CA ARG A 11 19.54 -4.60 -6.48
C ARG A 11 19.38 -4.16 -5.04
N HIS A 12 18.95 -2.92 -4.81
CA HIS A 12 18.69 -2.41 -3.48
C HIS A 12 17.64 -3.26 -2.76
N PHE A 13 16.52 -3.52 -3.42
CA PHE A 13 15.45 -4.34 -2.87
C PHE A 13 15.88 -5.78 -2.58
N GLN A 14 16.63 -6.42 -3.50
CA GLN A 14 17.16 -7.77 -3.28
C GLN A 14 18.08 -7.87 -2.06
N ASN A 15 18.84 -6.80 -1.77
CA ASN A 15 19.78 -6.78 -0.66
C ASN A 15 19.11 -6.43 0.68
N GLN A 16 18.13 -5.52 0.68
CA GLN A 16 17.52 -4.97 1.91
C GLN A 16 16.15 -5.57 2.22
N GLY A 17 15.50 -6.24 1.27
CA GLY A 17 14.12 -6.69 1.39
C GLY A 17 13.09 -5.56 1.42
N SER A 18 13.51 -4.31 1.19
CA SER A 18 12.65 -3.13 1.18
C SER A 18 13.20 -2.01 0.30
N ILE A 19 12.33 -1.08 -0.11
CA ILE A 19 12.70 0.14 -0.87
C ILE A 19 11.62 1.22 -0.72
N LEU A 20 12.04 2.47 -0.55
CA LEU A 20 11.17 3.66 -0.52
C LEU A 20 11.18 4.36 -1.88
N PHE A 21 10.00 4.78 -2.33
CA PHE A 21 9.81 5.68 -3.48
C PHE A 21 9.13 6.97 -3.04
N GLU A 22 9.72 8.11 -3.39
CA GLU A 22 9.25 9.42 -2.93
C GLU A 22 7.98 9.93 -3.62
N ASP A 23 7.77 9.59 -4.89
CA ASP A 23 6.61 10.01 -5.68
C ASP A 23 5.99 8.79 -6.39
N LEU A 24 5.59 7.77 -5.61
CA LEU A 24 5.02 6.55 -6.19
C LEU A 24 3.63 6.80 -6.77
N VAL A 25 2.83 7.59 -6.05
CA VAL A 25 1.46 7.98 -6.42
C VAL A 25 1.32 9.48 -6.21
N SER A 26 0.73 10.20 -7.18
CA SER A 26 0.55 11.64 -7.05
C SER A 26 -0.32 11.99 -5.84
N SER A 27 0.03 13.04 -5.12
CA SER A 27 -0.67 13.50 -3.91
C SER A 27 -2.18 13.68 -4.11
N ASN A 28 -2.62 14.15 -5.29
CA ASN A 28 -4.05 14.29 -5.61
C ASN A 28 -4.81 12.95 -5.61
N ASP A 29 -4.21 11.88 -6.16
CA ASP A 29 -4.82 10.55 -6.17
C ASP A 29 -4.87 9.97 -4.75
N CYS A 30 -3.81 10.17 -3.95
CA CYS A 30 -3.77 9.75 -2.55
C CYS A 30 -4.81 10.48 -1.69
N PHE A 31 -4.89 11.80 -1.81
CA PHE A 31 -5.85 12.62 -1.07
C PHE A 31 -7.30 12.27 -1.44
N ALA A 32 -7.58 12.08 -2.73
CA ALA A 32 -8.90 11.64 -3.19
C ALA A 32 -9.27 10.25 -2.64
N LEU A 33 -8.31 9.33 -2.56
CA LEU A 33 -8.52 8.02 -1.95
C LEU A 33 -8.78 8.14 -0.45
N GLU A 34 -8.01 8.96 0.27
CA GLU A 34 -8.17 9.16 1.71
C GLU A 34 -9.56 9.70 2.08
N ILE A 35 -10.08 10.66 1.32
CA ILE A 35 -11.44 11.18 1.50
C ILE A 35 -12.48 10.05 1.36
N LYS A 36 -12.32 9.20 0.33
CA LYS A 36 -13.25 8.09 0.10
C LYS A 36 -13.17 7.03 1.20
N LEU A 37 -11.98 6.75 1.72
CA LEU A 37 -11.79 5.86 2.88
C LEU A 37 -12.48 6.42 4.12
N LYS A 38 -12.28 7.70 4.42
CA LYS A 38 -12.94 8.40 5.54
C LYS A 38 -14.46 8.31 5.43
N HIS A 39 -15.04 8.71 4.31
CA HIS A 39 -16.49 8.64 4.08
C HIS A 39 -17.03 7.20 4.17
N PHE A 40 -16.30 6.21 3.63
CA PHE A 40 -16.70 4.81 3.73
C PHE A 40 -16.80 4.37 5.19
N VAL A 41 -15.73 4.55 5.97
CA VAL A 41 -15.70 4.10 7.37
C VAL A 41 -16.72 4.84 8.23
N GLU A 42 -16.89 6.15 8.02
CA GLU A 42 -17.91 6.96 8.72
C GLU A 42 -19.34 6.51 8.41
N SER A 43 -19.59 6.00 7.19
CA SER A 43 -20.91 5.49 6.81
C SER A 43 -21.28 4.16 7.48
N VAL A 44 -20.29 3.36 7.88
CA VAL A 44 -20.48 2.00 8.45
C VAL A 44 -20.16 1.92 9.94
N SER A 45 -19.45 2.91 10.50
CA SER A 45 -19.01 2.92 11.89
C SER A 45 -18.96 4.33 12.47
N LYS A 46 -19.42 4.46 13.73
CA LYS A 46 -19.21 5.68 14.53
C LYS A 46 -17.78 5.82 15.06
N ASN A 47 -16.99 4.75 14.98
CA ASN A 47 -15.59 4.72 15.39
C ASN A 47 -14.70 4.46 14.16
N THR A 48 -14.05 5.50 13.68
CA THR A 48 -13.17 5.44 12.50
C THR A 48 -11.90 4.61 12.72
N LYS A 49 -11.55 4.31 13.98
CA LYS A 49 -10.40 3.48 14.34
C LYS A 49 -10.73 1.99 14.50
N ASP A 50 -12.00 1.60 14.31
CA ASP A 50 -12.43 0.20 14.39
C ASP A 50 -11.69 -0.63 13.32
N VAL A 51 -10.85 -1.57 13.77
CA VAL A 51 -9.98 -2.40 12.92
C VAL A 51 -10.80 -3.16 11.88
N ARG A 52 -12.01 -3.63 12.24
CA ARG A 52 -12.87 -4.44 11.36
C ARG A 52 -13.19 -3.72 10.06
N TRP A 53 -13.40 -2.41 10.11
CA TRP A 53 -13.78 -1.61 8.94
C TRP A 53 -12.57 -1.05 8.18
N ARG A 54 -11.37 -1.29 8.70
CA ARG A 54 -10.10 -0.87 8.10
C ARG A 54 -9.39 -1.98 7.34
N GLU A 55 -9.86 -3.22 7.43
CA GLU A 55 -9.32 -4.38 6.71
C GLU A 55 -10.12 -4.70 5.44
N ASN A 56 -9.42 -5.13 4.38
CA ASN A 56 -10.03 -5.61 3.13
C ASN A 56 -11.01 -4.62 2.49
N ILE A 57 -10.72 -3.32 2.62
CA ILE A 57 -11.54 -2.21 2.15
C ILE A 57 -11.68 -2.24 0.63
N PHE A 58 -10.69 -2.74 -0.11
CA PHE A 58 -10.77 -2.89 -1.57
C PHE A 58 -12.00 -3.70 -2.03
N ARG A 59 -12.58 -4.55 -1.17
CA ARG A 59 -13.81 -5.31 -1.46
C ARG A 59 -15.07 -4.45 -1.48
N SER A 60 -15.05 -3.34 -0.75
CA SER A 60 -16.17 -2.40 -0.62
C SER A 60 -15.92 -1.09 -1.37
N LEU A 61 -14.65 -0.70 -1.53
CA LEU A 61 -14.20 0.53 -2.18
C LEU A 61 -13.32 0.20 -3.41
N PRO A 62 -13.91 0.09 -4.62
CA PRO A 62 -13.20 -0.34 -5.82
C PRO A 62 -12.09 0.64 -6.25
N GLU A 63 -12.07 1.86 -5.72
CA GLU A 63 -11.03 2.85 -5.96
C GLU A 63 -9.65 2.39 -5.51
N VAL A 64 -9.56 1.53 -4.48
CA VAL A 64 -8.28 0.93 -4.07
C VAL A 64 -7.72 0.07 -5.20
N SER A 65 -8.52 -0.89 -5.68
CA SER A 65 -8.14 -1.76 -6.81
C SER A 65 -7.86 -0.95 -8.07
N THR A 66 -8.66 0.09 -8.33
CA THR A 66 -8.48 0.99 -9.48
C THR A 66 -7.14 1.72 -9.41
N LEU A 67 -6.75 2.24 -8.24
CA LEU A 67 -5.47 2.89 -8.04
C LEU A 67 -4.30 1.93 -8.29
N VAL A 68 -4.37 0.72 -7.72
CA VAL A 68 -3.38 -0.34 -7.91
C VAL A 68 -3.15 -0.63 -9.39
N LYS A 69 -4.23 -0.81 -10.17
CA LYS A 69 -4.14 -1.08 -11.62
C LYS A 69 -3.69 0.14 -12.42
N LYS A 70 -4.24 1.32 -12.14
CA LYS A 70 -3.87 2.58 -12.82
C LYS A 70 -2.38 2.88 -12.68
N ARG A 71 -1.82 2.65 -11.49
CA ARG A 71 -0.41 2.88 -11.17
C ARG A 71 0.48 1.65 -11.37
N ARG A 72 -0.10 0.51 -11.78
CA ARG A 72 0.59 -0.76 -12.00
C ARG A 72 1.40 -1.22 -10.78
N LEU A 73 0.90 -0.97 -9.58
CA LEU A 73 1.59 -1.29 -8.31
C LEU A 73 1.80 -2.79 -8.15
N ASP A 74 0.86 -3.59 -8.66
CA ASP A 74 0.95 -5.05 -8.73
C ASP A 74 2.10 -5.53 -9.62
N VAL A 75 2.31 -4.87 -10.77
CA VAL A 75 3.44 -5.16 -11.66
C VAL A 75 4.77 -4.72 -11.03
N PHE A 76 4.80 -3.59 -10.34
CA PHE A 76 5.98 -3.12 -9.61
C PHE A 76 6.39 -4.12 -8.54
N ALA A 77 5.44 -4.52 -7.69
CA ALA A 77 5.66 -5.55 -6.68
C ALA A 77 6.18 -6.85 -7.32
N ALA A 78 5.53 -7.34 -8.39
CA ALA A 78 5.93 -8.56 -9.08
C ALA A 78 7.37 -8.51 -9.60
N ASN A 79 7.79 -7.37 -10.16
CA ASN A 79 9.15 -7.17 -10.65
C ASN A 79 10.18 -7.14 -9.51
N LEU A 80 9.86 -6.53 -8.36
CA LEU A 80 10.76 -6.46 -7.21
C LEU A 80 11.06 -7.85 -6.63
N VAL A 81 10.06 -8.73 -6.59
CA VAL A 81 10.18 -10.09 -6.02
C VAL A 81 10.35 -11.19 -7.07
N HIS A 82 10.64 -10.83 -8.33
CA HIS A 82 10.89 -11.78 -9.44
C HIS A 82 9.76 -12.80 -9.65
N ARG A 83 8.51 -12.35 -9.53
CA ARG A 83 7.32 -13.16 -9.79
C ARG A 83 6.69 -12.79 -11.14
N PRO A 84 6.10 -13.74 -11.88
CA PRO A 84 5.47 -13.45 -13.17
C PRO A 84 4.25 -12.54 -13.03
N ARG A 85 3.52 -12.65 -11.92
CA ARG A 85 2.33 -11.85 -11.61
C ARG A 85 2.08 -11.88 -10.10
N LEU A 86 1.61 -10.76 -9.58
CA LEU A 86 0.98 -10.68 -8.27
C LEU A 86 -0.42 -10.05 -8.39
N SER A 87 -1.26 -10.34 -7.40
CA SER A 87 -2.59 -9.75 -7.25
C SER A 87 -2.73 -9.17 -5.85
N LEU A 88 -3.49 -8.07 -5.72
CA LEU A 88 -3.90 -7.55 -4.42
C LEU A 88 -4.79 -8.60 -3.74
N VAL A 89 -4.44 -9.02 -2.52
CA VAL A 89 -5.20 -10.03 -1.75
C VAL A 89 -5.74 -9.50 -0.43
N ALA A 90 -5.07 -8.49 0.14
CA ALA A 90 -5.49 -7.82 1.34
C ALA A 90 -5.06 -6.35 1.31
N ASP A 91 -5.82 -5.49 1.99
CA ASP A 91 -5.41 -4.13 2.33
C ASP A 91 -5.77 -3.81 3.78
N PHE A 92 -5.09 -2.82 4.35
CA PHE A 92 -5.36 -2.33 5.70
C PHE A 92 -5.11 -0.83 5.79
N TRP A 93 -6.10 -0.06 6.26
CA TRP A 93 -5.97 1.38 6.46
C TRP A 93 -5.32 1.68 7.82
N VAL A 94 -4.09 2.19 7.76
CA VAL A 94 -3.16 2.36 8.87
C VAL A 94 -3.20 3.79 9.41
N PHE A 95 -3.22 3.91 10.73
CA PHE A 95 -3.12 5.15 11.48
C PHE A 95 -1.85 5.14 12.35
N SER A 96 -1.45 6.33 12.82
CA SER A 96 -0.38 6.45 13.81
C SER A 96 -0.63 5.56 15.04
N GLY A 97 0.39 4.81 15.43
CA GLY A 97 0.37 3.91 16.59
C GLY A 97 -0.16 2.51 16.31
N ASP A 98 -0.67 2.23 15.10
CA ASP A 98 -0.96 0.86 14.67
C ASP A 98 0.34 0.04 14.58
N LYS A 99 0.21 -1.28 14.60
CA LYS A 99 1.32 -2.20 14.35
C LYS A 99 1.08 -2.94 13.05
N ILE A 100 2.07 -2.89 12.14
CA ILE A 100 2.07 -3.74 10.95
C ILE A 100 2.63 -5.09 11.37
N VAL A 101 1.74 -6.08 11.45
CA VAL A 101 2.12 -7.48 11.71
C VAL A 101 2.72 -8.06 10.43
N GLU A 102 3.76 -8.87 10.60
CA GLU A 102 4.36 -9.63 9.50
C GLU A 102 3.32 -10.52 8.82
N ARG A 103 3.38 -10.59 7.49
CA ARG A 103 2.47 -11.41 6.69
C ARG A 103 3.27 -12.29 5.72
N GLU A 104 2.65 -13.39 5.31
CA GLU A 104 3.26 -14.39 4.41
C GLU A 104 3.12 -14.04 2.92
N GLU A 105 2.54 -12.87 2.58
CA GLU A 105 2.38 -12.48 1.19
C GLU A 105 3.73 -12.19 0.49
N ASP A 106 3.79 -12.41 -0.83
CA ASP A 106 5.03 -12.30 -1.59
C ASP A 106 5.64 -10.89 -1.52
N CYS A 107 4.82 -9.84 -1.47
CA CYS A 107 5.27 -8.45 -1.38
C CYS A 107 4.18 -7.56 -0.77
N GLN A 108 4.58 -6.55 -0.01
CA GLN A 108 3.69 -5.58 0.60
C GLN A 108 4.10 -4.16 0.22
N LEU A 109 3.15 -3.23 0.23
CA LEU A 109 3.34 -1.81 -0.01
C LEU A 109 2.64 -1.00 1.06
N LEU A 110 3.36 -0.18 1.81
CA LEU A 110 2.76 0.88 2.62
C LEU A 110 2.75 2.19 1.83
N LEU A 111 1.56 2.66 1.46
CA LEU A 111 1.36 3.89 0.69
C LEU A 111 0.90 5.03 1.60
N CYS A 112 1.65 6.12 1.65
CA CYS A 112 1.28 7.33 2.39
C CYS A 112 0.11 8.05 1.71
N LEU A 113 -0.98 8.28 2.46
CA LEU A 113 -2.19 8.91 1.94
C LEU A 113 -2.35 10.39 2.34
N SER A 114 -1.67 10.83 3.40
CA SER A 114 -1.75 12.20 3.91
C SER A 114 -0.46 12.63 4.63
N GLY A 115 -0.31 13.92 4.86
CA GLY A 115 0.87 14.49 5.49
C GLY A 115 1.91 15.01 4.50
N GLU A 116 3.11 15.28 5.00
CA GLU A 116 4.22 15.83 4.18
C GLU A 116 4.75 14.81 3.15
N GLN A 117 4.64 13.52 3.49
CA GLN A 117 5.15 12.39 2.70
C GLN A 117 4.06 11.79 1.78
N ILE A 118 2.97 12.52 1.53
CA ILE A 118 1.85 12.02 0.74
C ILE A 118 2.32 11.54 -0.64
N GLY A 119 1.93 10.32 -1.01
CA GLY A 119 2.34 9.71 -2.28
C GLY A 119 3.61 8.87 -2.20
N GLN A 120 4.35 8.93 -1.09
CA GLN A 120 5.45 8.02 -0.82
C GLN A 120 4.96 6.59 -0.64
N GLY A 121 5.76 5.63 -1.10
CA GLY A 121 5.44 4.21 -0.97
C GLY A 121 6.65 3.38 -0.59
N VAL A 122 6.50 2.55 0.43
CA VAL A 122 7.53 1.57 0.85
C VAL A 122 7.09 0.19 0.40
N PHE A 123 7.82 -0.39 -0.56
CA PHE A 123 7.69 -1.82 -0.85
C PHE A 123 8.58 -2.62 0.10
N PHE A 124 8.12 -3.77 0.57
CA PHE A 124 8.87 -4.64 1.47
C PHE A 124 8.40 -6.10 1.43
N THR A 125 9.22 -7.00 1.97
CA THR A 125 8.91 -8.41 2.24
C THR A 125 9.19 -8.74 3.71
N GLY A 126 8.35 -9.55 4.34
CA GLY A 126 8.51 -9.94 5.75
C GLY A 126 8.15 -8.80 6.72
N SER A 127 8.96 -8.60 7.75
CA SER A 127 8.73 -7.55 8.75
C SER A 127 8.86 -6.13 8.18
N TYR A 128 7.99 -5.22 8.64
CA TYR A 128 7.99 -3.83 8.17
C TYR A 128 9.22 -3.04 8.65
N PRO A 129 9.97 -2.36 7.74
CA PRO A 129 11.12 -1.52 8.10
C PRO A 129 10.67 -0.17 8.65
N THR A 130 10.44 -0.10 9.96
CA THR A 130 9.90 1.08 10.67
C THR A 130 10.71 2.37 10.49
N GLU A 131 11.99 2.26 10.16
CA GLU A 131 12.92 3.37 9.95
C GLU A 131 12.70 4.14 8.64
N LEU A 132 12.00 3.56 7.66
CA LEU A 132 11.80 4.20 6.35
C LEU A 132 10.67 5.22 6.38
N TYR A 133 9.49 4.79 6.80
CA TYR A 133 8.29 5.62 6.86
C TYR A 133 7.28 5.01 7.83
N PHE A 134 6.53 5.82 8.57
CA PHE A 134 5.32 5.38 9.25
C PHE A 134 4.43 6.59 9.48
N PRO A 135 3.09 6.49 9.34
CA PRO A 135 2.21 7.64 9.51
C PRO A 135 2.37 8.27 10.90
N GLN A 136 2.58 9.58 10.93
CA GLN A 136 2.63 10.38 12.15
C GLN A 136 1.22 10.77 12.64
N ALA A 137 1.16 11.53 13.73
CA ALA A 137 -0.11 11.98 14.30
C ALA A 137 -0.96 12.71 13.25
N ASN A 138 -2.20 12.26 13.06
CA ASN A 138 -3.18 12.73 12.06
C ASN A 138 -2.86 12.38 10.60
N GLU A 139 -1.83 11.59 10.34
CA GLU A 139 -1.56 11.02 9.02
C GLU A 139 -2.13 9.61 8.92
N THR A 140 -2.40 9.19 7.69
CA THR A 140 -2.84 7.82 7.41
C THR A 140 -2.08 7.24 6.21
N ALA A 141 -1.99 5.91 6.21
CA ALA A 141 -1.38 5.16 5.13
C ALA A 141 -2.25 3.95 4.76
N LEU A 142 -2.08 3.41 3.57
CA LEU A 142 -2.75 2.19 3.13
C LEU A 142 -1.71 1.10 2.93
N LEU A 143 -1.81 0.04 3.72
CA LEU A 143 -1.05 -1.18 3.51
C LEU A 143 -1.76 -2.02 2.44
N LEU A 144 -1.01 -2.43 1.41
CA LEU A 144 -1.48 -3.28 0.32
C LEU A 144 -0.63 -4.55 0.30
N SER A 145 -1.26 -5.71 0.37
CA SER A 145 -0.60 -7.03 0.33
C SER A 145 -0.81 -7.68 -1.04
N PHE A 146 0.29 -8.11 -1.65
CA PHE A 146 0.33 -8.72 -2.98
C PHE A 146 0.82 -10.17 -2.90
N SER A 147 0.08 -11.08 -3.52
CA SER A 147 0.45 -12.50 -3.57
C SER A 147 0.30 -13.09 -4.97
N SER A 148 1.16 -14.05 -5.28
CA SER A 148 1.15 -14.89 -6.47
C SER A 148 0.13 -16.02 -6.40
N ALA A 149 -0.25 -16.43 -5.19
CA ALA A 149 -1.30 -17.43 -4.95
C ALA A 149 -2.72 -16.83 -5.06
N GLY A 150 -2.83 -15.51 -5.07
CA GLY A 150 -4.12 -14.80 -5.15
C GLY A 150 -4.81 -15.00 -6.50
N ILE A 151 -6.10 -15.37 -6.48
CA ILE A 151 -6.96 -15.26 -7.66
C ILE A 151 -7.00 -13.77 -8.04
N PRO A 152 -6.70 -13.40 -9.30
CA PRO A 152 -6.69 -12.00 -9.65
C PRO A 152 -8.07 -11.37 -9.49
N ILE A 153 -8.12 -10.21 -8.84
CA ILE A 153 -9.27 -9.32 -8.92
C ILE A 153 -9.31 -8.80 -10.36
N SER A 154 -10.28 -9.29 -11.12
CA SER A 154 -10.62 -8.90 -12.49
C SER A 154 -11.54 -7.69 -12.50
#